data_AF-A0A7Y7CMC4-F1
#
_entry.id   AF-A0A7Y7CMC4-F1
#
_cell.length_a   1.000
_cell.length_b   1.000
_cell.length_c   1.000
_cell.angle_alpha   90.00
_cell.angle_beta   90.00
_cell.angle_gamma   90.00
#
_symmetry.space_group_name_H-M   'P 1'
#
loop_
_entity.id
_entity.type
_entity.pdbx_description
1 polymer ?
#
loop_
_entity_poly.entity_id
_entity_poly.type
_entity_poly.pdbx_seq_one_letter_code
_entity_poly.pdbx_strand_id
1 'polypeptide(L)' 'MLAADEHDDVLKAIKRGELMSYAKIKRIAESKLNGVVVGQQLRRTNRGWQYDLRIRRKDGKVLVAIVDARTGRIVATR' A
#
# COMPACT_ATOMS: atom_id res chain seq x y z
N MET A 1 13.75 -21.60 1.30
CA MET A 1 12.60 -21.78 0.38
C MET A 1 11.39 -21.10 1.02
N LEU A 2 11.22 -19.78 0.84
CA LEU A 2 10.24 -18.96 1.60
C LEU A 2 9.58 -17.85 0.74
N ALA A 3 9.63 -17.95 -0.60
CA ALA A 3 9.12 -16.90 -1.50
C ALA A 3 7.82 -17.28 -2.24
N ALA A 4 7.50 -18.59 -2.33
CA ALA A 4 6.37 -19.05 -3.14
C ALA A 4 5.02 -18.89 -2.42
N ASP A 5 4.96 -19.20 -1.12
CA ASP A 5 3.71 -19.18 -0.35
C ASP A 5 3.16 -17.76 -0.14
N GLU A 6 4.02 -16.75 0.05
CA GLU A 6 3.57 -15.35 0.18
C GLU A 6 2.94 -14.82 -1.11
N HIS A 7 3.50 -15.19 -2.28
CA HIS A 7 2.99 -14.74 -3.58
C HIS A 7 1.61 -15.32 -3.89
N ASP A 8 1.36 -16.58 -3.52
CA ASP A 8 0.11 -17.27 -3.81
C ASP A 8 -1.06 -16.73 -2.95
N ASP A 9 -0.76 -16.30 -1.72
CA ASP A 9 -1.72 -15.65 -0.83
C ASP A 9 -2.08 -14.22 -1.27
N VAL A 10 -1.11 -13.45 -1.80
CA VAL A 10 -1.39 -12.13 -2.40
C VAL A 10 -2.36 -12.28 -3.57
N LEU A 11 -2.11 -13.23 -4.46
CA LEU A 11 -2.94 -13.45 -5.65
C LEU A 11 -4.35 -13.93 -5.29
N LYS A 12 -4.49 -14.77 -4.26
CA LYS A 12 -5.80 -15.20 -3.75
C LYS A 12 -6.58 -14.05 -3.11
N ALA A 13 -5.93 -13.16 -2.36
CA ALA A 13 -6.58 -11.99 -1.77
C ALA A 13 -7.03 -10.96 -2.83
N ILE A 14 -6.24 -10.77 -3.89
CA ILE A 14 -6.62 -9.94 -5.05
C ILE A 14 -7.83 -10.57 -5.76
N LYS A 15 -7.80 -11.89 -6.03
CA LYS A 15 -8.89 -12.62 -6.69
C LYS A 15 -10.21 -12.64 -5.90
N ARG A 16 -10.15 -12.58 -4.57
CA ARG A 16 -11.35 -12.51 -3.70
C ARG A 16 -12.00 -11.13 -3.64
N GLY A 17 -11.43 -10.11 -4.26
CA GLY A 17 -11.99 -8.75 -4.26
C GLY A 17 -11.88 -8.03 -2.91
N GLU A 18 -11.03 -8.51 -2.01
CA GLU A 18 -10.83 -7.94 -0.68
C GLU A 18 -9.92 -6.70 -0.68
N LEU A 19 -9.33 -6.37 -1.83
CA LEU A 19 -8.36 -5.30 -2.00
C LEU A 19 -8.89 -4.23 -2.95
N MET A 20 -8.80 -2.98 -2.53
CA MET A 20 -9.00 -1.85 -3.43
C MET A 20 -7.90 -1.86 -4.49
N SER A 21 -8.23 -1.47 -5.73
CA SER A 21 -7.22 -1.41 -6.78
C SER A 21 -6.07 -0.49 -6.38
N TYR A 22 -4.84 -0.95 -6.65
CA TYR A 22 -3.65 -0.18 -6.33
C TYR A 22 -3.68 1.23 -6.95
N ALA A 23 -4.21 1.37 -8.17
CA ALA A 23 -4.37 2.67 -8.83
C ALA A 23 -5.22 3.66 -8.00
N LYS A 24 -6.30 3.18 -7.37
CA LYS A 24 -7.17 4.00 -6.51
C LYS A 24 -6.46 4.37 -5.21
N ILE A 25 -5.78 3.41 -4.59
CA ILE A 25 -4.95 3.63 -3.38
C ILE A 25 -3.86 4.67 -3.64
N LYS A 26 -3.12 4.52 -4.75
CA LYS A 26 -2.08 5.46 -5.20
C LYS A 26 -2.65 6.88 -5.32
N ARG A 27 -3.78 7.03 -6.04
CA ARG A 27 -4.42 8.35 -6.21
C ARG A 27 -4.81 8.98 -4.87
N ILE A 28 -5.37 8.21 -3.94
CA ILE A 28 -5.73 8.69 -2.59
C ILE A 28 -4.48 9.16 -1.84
N ALA A 29 -3.41 8.36 -1.83
CA ALA A 29 -2.19 8.67 -1.11
C ALA A 29 -1.47 9.90 -1.67
N GLU A 30 -1.31 9.98 -3.00
CA GLU A 30 -0.69 11.11 -3.69
C GLU A 30 -1.47 12.42 -3.45
N SER A 31 -2.80 12.35 -3.51
CA SER A 31 -3.66 13.51 -3.26
C SER A 31 -3.64 13.96 -1.81
N LYS A 32 -3.62 13.04 -0.83
CA LYS A 32 -3.63 13.40 0.61
C LYS A 32 -2.28 13.89 1.10
N LEU A 33 -1.19 13.41 0.52
CA LEU A 33 0.16 13.66 1.00
C LEU A 33 0.93 14.66 0.14
N ASN A 34 0.28 15.23 -0.90
CA ASN A 34 0.87 16.19 -1.82
C ASN A 34 2.22 15.72 -2.37
N GLY A 35 2.28 14.46 -2.80
CA GLY A 35 3.50 13.81 -3.27
C GLY A 35 3.24 12.72 -4.29
N VAL A 36 4.31 12.06 -4.72
CA VAL A 36 4.29 11.01 -5.74
C VAL A 36 4.76 9.70 -5.12
N VAL A 37 4.05 8.60 -5.39
CA VAL A 37 4.50 7.28 -4.95
C VAL A 37 5.75 6.88 -5.73
N VAL A 38 6.85 6.63 -5.02
CA VAL A 38 8.13 6.19 -5.59
C VAL A 38 8.50 4.76 -5.19
N GLY A 39 7.70 4.13 -4.33
CA GLY A 39 7.87 2.73 -3.96
C GLY A 39 6.65 2.19 -3.23
N GLN A 40 6.43 0.89 -3.34
CA GLN A 40 5.30 0.19 -2.74
C GLN A 40 5.75 -1.16 -2.18
N GLN A 41 5.19 -1.56 -1.05
CA GLN A 41 5.32 -2.91 -0.52
C GLN A 41 3.98 -3.32 0.08
N LEU A 42 3.45 -4.47 -0.32
CA LEU A 42 2.24 -5.05 0.26
C LEU A 42 2.67 -6.01 1.38
N ARG A 43 2.04 -5.91 2.55
CA ARG A 43 2.29 -6.81 3.66
C ARG A 43 0.98 -7.34 4.23
N ARG A 44 0.98 -8.61 4.61
CA ARG A 44 -0.10 -9.21 5.40
C ARG A 44 0.16 -8.94 6.87
N THR A 45 -0.83 -8.40 7.56
CA THR A 45 -0.79 -8.16 9.01
C THR A 45 -1.94 -8.88 9.69
N ASN A 46 -1.92 -8.94 11.02
CA ASN A 46 -3.04 -9.49 11.81
C ASN A 46 -4.35 -8.70 11.61
N ARG A 47 -4.29 -7.47 11.08
CA ARG A 47 -5.45 -6.61 10.78
C ARG A 47 -5.85 -6.63 9.30
N GLY A 48 -5.27 -7.52 8.51
CA GLY A 48 -5.46 -7.60 7.07
C GLY A 48 -4.27 -7.05 6.28
N TRP A 49 -4.51 -6.74 5.02
CA TRP A 49 -3.49 -6.31 4.08
C TRP A 49 -3.20 -4.80 4.18
N GLN A 50 -1.92 -4.44 4.19
CA GLN A 50 -1.47 -3.06 4.25
C GLN A 50 -0.41 -2.77 3.18
N TYR A 51 -0.51 -1.61 2.55
CA TYR A 51 0.52 -1.05 1.70
C TYR A 51 1.41 -0.10 2.49
N ASP A 52 2.71 -0.29 2.36
CA ASP A 52 3.70 0.71 2.69
C ASP A 52 4.09 1.44 1.41
N LEU A 53 3.64 2.68 1.29
CA LEU A 53 3.93 3.54 0.16
C LEU A 53 5.02 4.53 0.53
N ARG A 54 6.10 4.54 -0.23
CA ARG A 54 7.11 5.61 -0.17
C ARG A 54 6.62 6.75 -1.04
N ILE A 55 6.37 7.91 -0.44
CA ILE A 55 5.84 9.09 -1.12
C ILE A 55 6.93 10.16 -1.11
N ARG A 56 7.40 10.54 -2.29
CA ARG A 56 8.31 11.67 -2.46
C ARG A 56 7.48 12.95 -2.57
N ARG A 57 7.67 13.87 -1.63
CA ARG A 57 7.00 15.18 -1.63
C ARG A 57 7.80 16.20 -2.45
N LYS A 58 7.18 17.34 -2.72
CA LYS A 58 7.78 18.45 -3.47
C LYS A 58 9.03 19.03 -2.80
N ASP A 59 9.14 18.91 -1.47
CA ASP A 59 10.33 19.30 -0.70
C ASP A 59 11.51 18.32 -0.86
N GLY A 60 11.36 17.28 -1.69
CA GLY A 60 12.37 16.25 -1.92
C GLY A 60 12.42 15.18 -0.83
N LYS A 61 11.71 15.35 0.29
CA LYS A 61 11.66 14.35 1.36
C LYS A 61 10.78 13.18 0.97
N VAL A 62 11.17 11.99 1.44
CA VAL A 62 10.38 10.77 1.29
C VAL A 62 9.74 10.45 2.64
N LEU A 63 8.43 10.27 2.63
CA LEU A 63 7.68 9.75 3.79
C LEU A 63 7.17 8.34 3.47
N VAL A 64 6.96 7.54 4.50
CA VAL A 64 6.34 6.22 4.38
C VAL A 64 4.90 6.31 4.88
N ALA A 65 3.93 6.08 3.98
CA ALA A 65 2.52 6.00 4.32
C ALA A 65 2.08 4.55 4.44
N ILE A 66 1.54 4.18 5.59
CA ILE A 66 0.91 2.87 5.82
C ILE A 66 -0.57 3.01 5.47
N VAL A 67 -1.02 2.23 4.50
CA VAL A 67 -2.37 2.33 3.94
C VAL A 67 -3.06 0.99 4.04
N ASP A 68 -4.27 0.98 4.59
CA ASP A 68 -5.13 -0.20 4.60
C ASP A 68 -5.52 -0.54 3.15
N ALA A 69 -5.20 -1.76 2.70
CA ALA A 69 -5.32 -2.12 1.29
C ALA A 69 -6.77 -2.43 0.88
N ARG A 70 -7.69 -2.62 1.84
CA ARG A 70 -9.12 -2.82 1.59
C ARG A 70 -9.85 -1.50 1.40
N THR A 71 -9.49 -0.49 2.20
CA THR A 71 -10.21 0.79 2.29
C THR A 71 -9.47 1.97 1.65
N GLY A 72 -8.17 1.86 1.42
CA GLY A 72 -7.31 2.97 0.99
C GLY A 72 -7.06 4.01 2.07
N ARG A 73 -7.42 3.73 3.34
CA ARG A 73 -7.24 4.66 4.46
C ARG A 73 -5.78 4.67 4.90
N ILE A 74 -5.20 5.86 5.01
CA ILE A 74 -3.88 6.04 5.62
C ILE A 74 -4.01 5.80 7.12
N VAL A 75 -3.36 4.75 7.60
CA VAL A 75 -3.33 4.32 9.01
C VAL A 75 -2.26 5.10 9.78
N ALA A 76 -1.10 5.32 9.16
CA ALA A 76 0.01 6.05 9.76
C ALA A 76 0.93 6.63 8.68
N THR A 77 1.71 7.64 9.05
CA THR A 77 2.81 8.18 8.25
C THR A 77 4.09 8.22 9.08
N ARG A 78 5.22 7.90 8.49
CA ARG A 78 6.55 7.89 9.12
C ARG A 78 7.55 8.66 8.27
#